data_AF-A0A382WVX8-F1
#
_entry.id   AF-A0A382WVX8-F1
#
_cell.length_a   1.000
_cell.length_b   1.000
_cell.length_c   1.000
_cell.angle_alpha   90.00
_cell.angle_beta   90.00
_cell.angle_gamma   90.00
#
_symmetry.space_group_name_H-M   'P 1'
#
loop_
_entity.id
_entity.type
_entity.pdbx_description
1 polymer ?
#
loop_
_entity_poly.entity_id
_entity_poly.type
_entity_poly.pdbx_seq_one_letter_code
_entity_poly.pdbx_strand_id
1 'polypeptide(L)'
;LNLELFGGHLEIIDENSNSVTVMNIGWGAAYNVTAGSKIIEKIDIGEMTKLSKNSNVLKYNRLIQQGEEEGLTEVTINLTIITDISGETTPSISFIPVTASLLVVAMLRRRNDRFN
;
A
#
# COMPACT_ATOMS: atom_id res chain seq x y z
N LEU A 1 -28.96 9.07 -21.92
CA LEU A 1 -27.89 9.20 -20.91
C LEU A 1 -26.70 8.37 -21.36
N ASN A 2 -25.50 8.94 -21.42
CA ASN A 2 -24.29 8.15 -21.68
C ASN A 2 -23.83 7.54 -20.35
N LEU A 3 -24.20 6.28 -20.10
CA LEU A 3 -23.96 5.62 -18.81
C LEU A 3 -22.48 5.51 -18.47
N GLU A 4 -21.60 5.43 -19.47
CA GLU A 4 -20.14 5.38 -19.31
C GLU A 4 -19.55 6.64 -18.68
N LEU A 5 -20.31 7.74 -18.63
CA LEU A 5 -19.90 8.96 -17.95
C LEU A 5 -20.11 8.86 -16.43
N PHE A 6 -21.09 8.09 -15.95
CA PHE A 6 -21.58 8.13 -14.58
C PHE A 6 -21.11 6.94 -13.73
N GLY A 7 -20.93 7.20 -12.44
CA GLY A 7 -20.74 6.10 -11.48
C GLY A 7 -19.32 5.53 -11.47
N GLY A 8 -18.31 6.34 -11.81
CA GLY A 8 -16.91 5.99 -11.57
C GLY A 8 -16.62 5.72 -10.09
N HIS A 9 -15.88 4.64 -9.84
CA HIS A 9 -15.56 4.18 -8.49
C HIS A 9 -14.20 3.50 -8.47
N LEU A 10 -13.25 4.11 -7.76
CA LEU A 10 -11.90 3.57 -7.64
C LEU A 10 -11.80 2.69 -6.40
N GLU A 11 -11.26 1.49 -6.60
CA GLU A 11 -10.85 0.57 -5.54
C GLU A 11 -9.32 0.48 -5.49
N ILE A 12 -8.75 0.41 -4.28
CA ILE A 12 -7.32 0.24 -4.08
C ILE A 12 -6.98 -1.24 -4.21
N ILE A 13 -6.10 -1.57 -5.16
CA ILE A 13 -5.65 -2.94 -5.42
C ILE A 13 -4.33 -3.25 -4.71
N ASP A 14 -3.43 -2.27 -4.68
CA ASP A 14 -2.15 -2.38 -4.01
C ASP A 14 -1.71 -1.01 -3.49
N GLU A 15 -1.02 -0.99 -2.36
CA GLU A 15 -0.55 0.23 -1.72
C GLU A 15 0.80 0.00 -1.04
N ASN A 16 1.76 0.88 -1.33
CA ASN A 16 3.05 0.92 -0.64
C ASN A 16 3.41 2.38 -0.28
N SER A 17 4.62 2.59 0.24
CA SER A 17 5.09 3.90 0.71
C SER A 17 5.00 4.98 -0.37
N ASN A 18 5.31 4.61 -1.62
CA ASN A 18 5.58 5.57 -2.69
C ASN A 18 4.53 5.52 -3.81
N SER A 19 3.62 4.55 -3.78
CA SER A 19 2.62 4.37 -4.83
C SER A 19 1.35 3.70 -4.34
N VAL A 20 0.26 4.01 -5.05
CA VAL A 20 -1.03 3.36 -4.91
C VAL A 20 -1.46 2.89 -6.29
N THR A 21 -1.92 1.64 -6.38
CA THR A 21 -2.51 1.07 -7.58
C THR A 21 -4.01 0.99 -7.37
N VAL A 22 -4.77 1.57 -8.29
CA VAL A 22 -6.23 1.58 -8.25
C VAL A 22 -6.82 0.95 -9.49
N MET A 23 -8.02 0.40 -9.36
CA MET A 23 -8.84 -0.07 -10.47
C MET A 23 -10.18 0.64 -10.44
N ASN A 24 -10.67 1.08 -11.59
CA ASN A 24 -12.03 1.60 -11.67
C ASN A 24 -13.02 0.44 -11.83
N ILE A 25 -13.69 0.11 -10.73
CA ILE A 25 -14.75 -0.90 -10.64
C ILE A 25 -16.15 -0.32 -10.85
N GLY A 26 -16.24 1.00 -11.08
CA GLY A 26 -17.47 1.69 -11.38
C GLY A 26 -17.96 1.44 -12.81
N TRP A 27 -19.15 1.95 -13.12
CA TRP A 27 -19.75 1.82 -14.46
C TRP A 27 -19.47 3.02 -15.36
N GLY A 28 -18.70 3.99 -14.87
CA GLY A 28 -18.25 5.14 -15.64
C GLY A 28 -16.84 5.55 -15.24
N ALA A 29 -16.32 6.61 -15.86
CA ALA A 29 -14.95 7.04 -15.61
C ALA A 29 -14.76 7.79 -14.28
N ALA A 30 -13.55 7.68 -13.73
CA ALA A 30 -13.06 8.53 -12.65
C ALA A 30 -12.17 9.63 -13.24
N TYR A 31 -12.38 10.89 -12.83
CA TYR A 31 -11.72 12.06 -13.39
C TYR A 31 -10.83 12.76 -12.38
N ASN A 32 -9.80 13.48 -12.84
CA ASN A 32 -8.90 14.28 -11.99
C ASN A 32 -8.38 13.49 -10.78
N VAL A 33 -7.90 12.28 -11.03
CA VAL A 33 -7.43 11.36 -10.00
C VAL A 33 -6.06 11.81 -9.52
N THR A 34 -5.88 11.97 -8.22
CA THR A 34 -4.61 12.36 -7.62
C THR A 34 -4.38 11.72 -6.26
N ALA A 35 -3.13 11.37 -5.97
CA ALA A 35 -2.65 10.93 -4.66
C ALA A 35 -1.45 11.79 -4.21
N GLY A 36 -1.43 13.07 -4.58
CA GLY A 36 -0.35 14.00 -4.28
C GLY A 36 -0.13 15.03 -5.39
N SER A 37 1.08 15.07 -5.97
CA SER A 37 1.47 16.10 -6.95
C SER A 37 1.05 15.79 -8.39
N LYS A 38 0.90 14.52 -8.75
CA LYS A 38 0.51 14.11 -10.11
C LYS A 38 -1.00 13.96 -10.21
N ILE A 39 -1.57 14.51 -11.29
CA ILE A 39 -2.98 14.33 -11.67
C ILE A 39 -3.03 13.38 -12.87
N ILE A 40 -3.97 12.45 -12.83
CA ILE A 40 -4.38 11.61 -13.95
C ILE A 40 -5.76 12.09 -14.36
N GLU A 41 -5.90 12.55 -15.61
CA GLU A 41 -7.11 13.22 -16.08
C GLU A 41 -8.33 12.30 -16.02
N LYS A 42 -8.15 11.03 -16.37
CA LYS A 42 -9.22 10.05 -16.48
C LYS A 42 -8.68 8.64 -16.23
N ILE A 43 -9.47 7.81 -15.54
CA ILE A 43 -9.30 6.35 -15.45
C ILE A 43 -10.61 5.73 -15.92
N ASP A 44 -10.55 5.00 -17.04
CA ASP A 44 -11.70 4.37 -17.69
C ASP A 44 -12.16 3.10 -16.95
N ILE A 45 -13.34 2.60 -17.32
CA ILE A 45 -13.97 1.42 -16.69
C ILE A 45 -13.05 0.20 -16.84
N GLY A 46 -12.78 -0.49 -15.73
CA GLY A 46 -11.90 -1.65 -15.70
C GLY A 46 -10.41 -1.32 -15.88
N GLU A 47 -10.05 -0.04 -16.06
CA GLU A 47 -8.67 0.37 -16.15
C GLU A 47 -7.99 0.29 -14.77
N MET A 48 -6.78 -0.27 -14.76
CA MET A 48 -5.90 -0.29 -13.60
C MET A 48 -4.76 0.69 -13.80
N THR A 49 -4.53 1.55 -12.81
CA THR A 49 -3.52 2.61 -12.90
C THR A 49 -2.71 2.71 -11.61
N LYS A 50 -1.40 2.84 -11.77
CA LYS A 50 -0.46 3.09 -10.68
C LYS A 50 -0.13 4.58 -10.57
N LEU A 51 -0.39 5.16 -9.40
CA LEU A 51 -0.11 6.55 -9.07
C LEU A 51 1.06 6.65 -8.11
N SER A 52 1.87 7.71 -8.25
CA SER A 52 2.83 8.08 -7.22
C SER A 52 2.07 8.67 -6.03
N LYS A 53 2.33 8.11 -4.85
CA LYS A 53 1.71 8.50 -3.60
C LYS A 53 2.63 9.47 -2.89
N ASN A 54 2.20 10.73 -2.80
CA ASN A 54 2.88 11.80 -2.06
C ASN A 54 1.94 12.46 -1.03
N SER A 55 0.81 11.80 -0.76
CA SER A 55 -0.26 12.22 0.12
C SER A 55 -0.84 10.98 0.81
N ASN A 56 -1.43 11.16 1.99
CA ASN A 56 -2.19 10.12 2.68
C ASN A 56 -3.65 10.07 2.21
N VAL A 57 -3.96 10.73 1.09
CA VAL A 57 -5.31 10.87 0.56
C VAL A 57 -5.26 10.73 -0.96
N LEU A 58 -6.14 9.88 -1.49
CA LEU A 58 -6.47 9.81 -2.90
C LEU A 58 -7.78 10.57 -3.13
N LYS A 59 -7.79 11.45 -4.13
CA LYS A 59 -8.96 12.21 -4.54
C LYS A 59 -9.26 11.97 -6.01
N TYR A 60 -10.54 11.96 -6.35
CA TYR A 60 -10.99 11.93 -7.74
C TYR A 60 -12.41 12.49 -7.83
N ASN A 61 -12.80 12.92 -9.02
CA ASN A 61 -14.16 13.31 -9.33
C ASN A 61 -14.90 12.17 -10.02
N ARG A 62 -16.18 12.03 -9.73
CA ARG A 62 -17.11 11.19 -10.50
C ARG A 62 -18.34 11.99 -10.89
N LEU A 63 -18.89 11.69 -12.06
CA LEU A 63 -20.21 12.18 -12.43
C LEU A 63 -21.26 11.32 -11.73
N ILE A 64 -22.20 11.98 -11.09
CA ILE A 64 -23.41 11.36 -10.54
C ILE A 64 -24.62 12.08 -11.12
N GLN A 65 -25.70 11.33 -11.28
CA GLN A 65 -27.00 11.89 -11.62
C GLN A 65 -27.77 12.13 -10.32
N GLN A 66 -28.16 13.37 -10.06
CA GLN A 66 -29.06 13.73 -8.95
C GLN A 66 -30.33 14.35 -9.53
N GLY A 67 -31.42 13.58 -9.54
CA GLY A 67 -32.65 14.00 -10.21
C GLY A 67 -32.44 14.15 -11.72
N GLU A 68 -32.78 15.32 -12.26
CA GLU A 68 -32.61 15.64 -13.69
C GLU A 68 -31.26 16.32 -14.01
N GLU A 69 -30.40 16.57 -13.01
CA GLU A 69 -29.12 17.27 -13.18
C GLU A 69 -27.91 16.34 -13.05
N GLU A 70 -26.87 16.64 -13.84
CA GLU A 70 -25.57 15.99 -13.80
C GLU A 70 -24.61 16.80 -12.92
N GLY A 71 -24.00 16.16 -11.92
CA GLY A 71 -23.07 16.81 -10.99
C GLY A 71 -21.73 16.09 -10.89
N LEU A 72 -20.64 16.84 -10.99
CA LEU A 72 -19.30 16.37 -10.59
C LEU A 72 -19.22 16.37 -9.07
N THR A 73 -18.91 15.20 -8.50
CA THR A 73 -18.70 15.02 -7.06
C THR A 73 -17.27 14.60 -6.79
N GLU A 74 -16.56 15.33 -5.93
CA GLU A 74 -15.26 14.93 -5.41
C GLU A 74 -15.44 13.78 -4.41
N VAL A 75 -14.67 12.71 -4.59
CA VAL A 75 -14.55 11.56 -3.70
C VAL A 75 -13.16 11.58 -3.09
N THR A 76 -13.10 11.32 -1.79
CA THR A 76 -11.86 11.27 -1.01
C THR A 76 -11.72 9.88 -0.40
N ILE A 77 -10.57 9.24 -0.61
CA ILE A 77 -10.21 7.95 -0.04
C ILE A 77 -8.97 8.14 0.83
N ASN A 78 -9.04 7.68 2.08
CA ASN A 78 -7.88 7.69 2.97
C ASN A 78 -6.91 6.57 2.54
N LEU A 79 -5.64 6.93 2.40
CA LEU A 79 -4.56 5.99 2.16
C LEU A 79 -3.85 5.66 3.47
N THR A 80 -3.20 4.51 3.53
CA THR A 80 -2.41 4.09 4.68
C THR A 80 -1.32 5.12 4.97
N ILE A 81 -1.26 5.63 6.20
CA ILE A 81 -0.16 6.51 6.63
C ILE A 81 1.09 5.65 6.68
N ILE A 82 2.06 5.96 5.82
CA ILE A 82 3.35 5.29 5.87
C ILE A 82 4.34 6.33 6.40
N THR A 83 4.60 6.26 7.70
CA THR A 83 5.77 6.88 8.30
C THR A 83 6.98 6.25 7.62
N ASP A 84 7.63 7.03 6.76
CA ASP A 84 8.94 6.71 6.26
C ASP A 84 9.91 6.72 7.46
N ILE A 85 10.06 5.57 8.11
CA ILE A 85 11.13 5.31 9.08
C ILE A 85 12.46 5.21 8.34
N SER A 86 12.81 6.25 7.58
CA SER A 86 14.13 6.43 6.98
C SER A 86 15.19 6.88 8.01
N GLY A 87 14.96 6.58 9.29
CA GLY A 87 15.85 6.96 10.40
C GLY A 87 15.83 6.05 11.63
N GLU A 88 15.13 4.90 11.62
CA GLU A 88 15.31 3.92 12.70
C GLU A 88 16.27 2.84 12.24
N THR A 89 17.49 2.90 12.76
CA THR A 89 18.41 1.77 12.79
C THR A 89 17.67 0.60 13.43
N THR A 90 17.16 -0.30 12.60
CA THR A 90 16.69 -1.61 13.03
C THR A 90 17.87 -2.24 13.76
N PRO A 91 17.78 -2.54 15.07
CA PRO A 91 18.89 -3.20 15.74
C PRO A 91 19.09 -4.54 15.05
N SER A 92 20.27 -4.72 14.45
CA SER A 92 20.65 -5.97 13.83
C SER A 92 20.60 -7.06 14.90
N ILE A 93 19.61 -7.95 14.84
CA ILE A 93 19.61 -9.17 15.63
C ILE A 93 20.69 -10.05 14.99
N SER A 94 21.91 -9.95 15.51
CA SER A 94 22.95 -10.93 15.21
C SER A 94 22.47 -12.28 15.71
N PHE A 95 22.18 -13.19 14.78
CA PHE A 95 21.92 -14.59 15.09
C PHE A 95 23.20 -15.15 15.73
N ILE A 96 23.20 -15.34 17.05
CA ILE A 96 24.28 -16.07 17.72
C ILE A 96 24.06 -17.55 17.37
N PRO A 97 24.94 -18.20 16.60
CA PRO A 97 24.79 -19.60 16.31
C PRO A 97 24.96 -20.39 17.60
N VAL A 98 23.96 -21.21 17.93
CA VAL A 98 23.89 -22.10 19.12
C VAL A 98 25.01 -23.17 19.13
N THR A 99 25.88 -23.19 18.11
CA THR A 99 26.98 -24.14 17.96
C THR A 99 28.07 -23.99 19.02
N ALA A 100 28.20 -22.82 19.66
CA ALA A 100 29.15 -22.62 20.76
C ALA A 100 28.75 -23.37 22.05
N SER A 101 27.44 -23.52 22.30
CA SER A 101 26.93 -24.20 23.51
C SER A 101 27.24 -25.70 23.52
N LEU A 102 27.25 -26.34 22.34
CA LEU A 102 27.49 -27.78 22.23
C LEU A 102 28.95 -28.15 22.52
N LEU A 103 29.91 -27.27 22.18
CA LEU A 103 31.33 -27.47 22.48
C LEU A 103 31.61 -27.42 23.99
N VAL A 104 30.96 -26.53 24.73
CA VAL A 104 31.10 -26.43 26.19
C VAL A 104 30.55 -27.68 26.89
N VAL A 105 29.37 -28.17 26.47
CA VAL A 105 28.78 -29.39 27.02
C VAL A 105 29.64 -30.63 26.70
N ALA A 106 30.17 -30.73 25.48
CA ALA A 106 31.06 -31.83 25.10
C ALA A 106 32.39 -31.82 25.88
N MET A 107 32.99 -30.64 26.09
CA MET A 107 34.20 -30.52 26.90
C MET A 107 33.97 -30.82 28.39
N LEU A 108 32.82 -30.41 28.95
CA LEU A 108 32.43 -30.73 30.34
C LEU A 108 32.25 -32.25 30.52
N ARG A 109 31.56 -32.92 29.59
CA ARG A 109 31.37 -34.37 29.65
C ARG A 109 32.69 -35.15 29.57
N ARG A 110 33.59 -34.74 28.68
CA ARG A 110 34.92 -35.37 28.53
C ARG A 110 35.82 -35.19 29.77
N ARG A 111 35.66 -34.11 30.54
CA ARG A 111 36.40 -33.93 31.81
C ARG A 111 35.85 -34.83 32.91
N ASN A 112 34.54 -35.09 32.95
CA ASN A 112 33.94 -35.96 33.97
C ASN A 112 34.31 -37.44 33.80
N ASP A 113 34.51 -37.91 32.57
CA ASP A 113 34.88 -39.32 32.30
C ASP A 113 36.37 -39.63 32.56
N ARG A 114 37.23 -38.62 32.80
CA ARG A 114 38.65 -38.84 33.16
C ARG A 114 38.92 -38.95 34.66
N PHE A 115 37.87 -38.88 35.50
CA PHE A 115 37.97 -38.90 36.96
C PHE A 115 37.18 -40.05 37.61
N ASN A 116 36.74 -41.05 36.84
CA ASN A 116 36.27 -42.35 37.35
C ASN A 116 37.28 -43.45 37.03
#